data_AF-A0A961QGF8-F1
#
_entry.id   AF-A0A961QGF8-F1
#
_cell.length_a   1.000
_cell.length_b   1.000
_cell.length_c   1.000
_cell.angle_alpha   90.00
_cell.angle_beta   90.00
_cell.angle_gamma   90.00
#
_symmetry.space_group_name_H-M   'P 1'
#
loop_
_entity.id
_entity.type
_entity.pdbx_description
1 polymer ?
#
loop_
_entity_poly.entity_id
_entity_poly.type
_entity_poly.pdbx_seq_one_letter_code
_entity_poly.pdbx_strand_id
1 'polypeptide(L)' 'MPVDPGNLLFLGALNGTPVVGLPGCARSPALNGADWVLERLICGVPVGAGDIRRMGVGGLLKEIPTRPRPRDRKG' A
#
# COMPACT_ATOMS: atom_id res chain seq x y z
N MET A 1 4.47 -1.58 -3.62
CA MET A 1 3.31 -0.81 -4.09
C MET A 1 3.74 0.64 -4.12
N PRO A 2 3.70 1.33 -5.27
CA PRO A 2 4.25 2.68 -5.39
C PRO A 2 3.32 3.67 -4.70
N VAL A 3 3.87 4.54 -3.86
CA VAL A 3 3.09 5.49 -3.06
C VAL A 3 3.88 6.76 -2.77
N ASP A 4 3.21 7.91 -2.88
CA ASP A 4 3.66 9.19 -2.36
C ASP A 4 2.42 9.99 -1.95
N PRO A 5 2.27 10.41 -0.68
CA PRO A 5 3.14 10.12 0.48
C PRO A 5 2.90 8.73 1.11
N GLY A 6 1.96 7.93 0.59
CA GLY A 6 1.53 6.63 1.15
C GLY A 6 0.29 6.09 0.42
N ASN A 7 -0.05 4.80 0.55
CA ASN A 7 -1.31 4.24 0.01
C ASN A 7 -2.46 4.34 1.03
N LEU A 8 -2.19 4.85 2.25
CA LEU A 8 -3.13 4.91 3.38
C LEU A 8 -3.79 3.57 3.74
N LEU A 9 -3.23 2.46 3.25
CA LEU A 9 -3.63 1.10 3.58
C LEU A 9 -2.95 0.71 4.90
N PHE A 10 -3.72 0.20 5.86
CA PHE A 10 -3.15 -0.45 7.03
C PHE A 10 -3.73 -1.85 7.22
N LEU A 11 -2.91 -2.73 7.79
CA LEU A 11 -3.28 -4.10 8.14
C LEU A 11 -3.03 -4.29 9.63
N GLY A 12 -3.93 -5.00 10.29
CA GLY A 12 -3.80 -5.35 11.69
C GLY A 12 -4.66 -6.56 12.04
N ALA A 13 -4.67 -6.90 13.32
CA ALA A 13 -5.57 -7.89 13.87
C ALA A 13 -6.19 -7.35 15.14
N LEU A 14 -7.49 -7.58 15.31
CA LEU A 14 -8.23 -7.28 16.53
C LEU A 14 -8.87 -8.57 17.03
N ASN A 15 -8.43 -9.05 18.20
CA ASN A 15 -8.89 -10.31 18.78
C ASN A 15 -8.79 -11.53 17.82
N GLY A 16 -7.72 -11.57 17.02
CA GLY A 16 -7.52 -12.62 16.00
C GLY A 16 -8.25 -12.38 14.68
N THR A 17 -9.14 -11.40 14.60
CA THR A 17 -9.83 -11.02 13.35
C THR A 17 -8.96 -10.08 12.54
N PRO A 18 -8.67 -10.38 11.25
CA PRO A 18 -7.96 -9.45 10.37
C PRO A 18 -8.73 -8.13 10.21
N VAL A 19 -8.01 -7.01 10.35
CA VAL A 19 -8.54 -5.66 10.12
C VAL A 19 -7.77 -5.01 8.98
N VAL A 20 -8.50 -4.47 8.02
CA VAL A 20 -7.96 -3.70 6.90
C VAL A 20 -8.55 -2.29 6.91
N GLY A 21 -7.68 -1.28 6.95
CA GLY A 21 -8.07 0.10 6.70
C GLY A 21 -7.86 0.44 5.24
N LEU A 22 -8.92 0.84 4.55
CA LEU A 22 -8.89 1.15 3.12
C LEU A 22 -8.77 2.66 2.86
N PRO A 23 -7.98 3.08 1.86
CA PRO A 23 -7.97 4.45 1.39
C PRO A 23 -9.30 4.84 0.71
N GLY A 24 -9.55 6.14 0.59
CA GLY A 24 -10.73 6.64 -0.13
C GLY A 24 -10.82 6.16 -1.58
N CYS A 25 -9.68 5.90 -2.24
CA CYS A 25 -9.63 5.38 -3.62
C CYS A 25 -10.14 3.94 -3.77
N ALA A 26 -10.28 3.18 -2.69
CA ALA A 26 -10.86 1.83 -2.73
C ALA A 26 -12.35 1.83 -3.14
N ARG A 27 -13.00 2.99 -3.18
CA ARG A 27 -14.37 3.17 -3.71
C ARG A 27 -14.41 3.28 -5.24
N SER A 28 -13.24 3.43 -5.88
CA SER A 28 -13.14 3.52 -7.33
C SER A 28 -13.35 2.15 -7.98
N PRO A 29 -14.00 2.06 -9.15
CA PRO A 29 -14.03 0.82 -9.94
C PRO A 29 -12.68 0.48 -10.60
N ALA A 30 -11.73 1.44 -10.62
CA ALA A 30 -10.41 1.20 -11.17
C ALA A 30 -9.59 0.29 -10.23
N LEU A 31 -8.96 -0.72 -10.82
CA LEU A 31 -8.07 -1.63 -10.10
C LEU A 31 -6.98 -0.83 -9.38
N ASN A 32 -6.86 -1.09 -8.09
CA ASN A 32 -5.94 -0.42 -7.20
C ASN A 32 -5.20 -1.45 -6.33
N GLY A 33 -4.14 -0.99 -5.68
CA GLY A 33 -3.29 -1.86 -4.89
C GLY A 33 -3.95 -2.48 -3.65
N ALA A 34 -5.02 -1.88 -3.12
CA ALA A 34 -5.79 -2.45 -2.01
C ALA A 34 -6.58 -3.70 -2.44
N ASP A 35 -6.98 -3.79 -3.71
CA ASP A 35 -7.72 -4.95 -4.24
C ASP A 35 -6.84 -6.22 -4.18
N TRP A 36 -5.57 -6.10 -4.58
CA TRP A 36 -4.59 -7.20 -4.48
C TRP A 36 -4.33 -7.65 -3.04
N VAL A 37 -4.44 -6.72 -2.08
CA VAL A 37 -4.30 -7.06 -0.66
C VAL A 37 -5.57 -7.75 -0.17
N LEU A 38 -6.74 -7.26 -0.55
CA LEU A 38 -8.03 -7.83 -0.17
C LEU A 38 -8.19 -9.27 -0.66
N GLU A 39 -7.81 -9.56 -1.91
CA GLU A 39 -7.83 -10.92 -2.47
C GLU A 39 -7.01 -11.89 -1.61
N ARG A 40 -5.79 -11.51 -1.23
CA ARG A 40 -4.91 -12.34 -0.40
C ARG A 40 -5.50 -12.58 0.98
N LEU A 41 -6.05 -11.55 1.63
CA LEU A 41 -6.67 -11.67 2.95
C LEU A 41 -7.87 -12.62 2.92
N ILE A 42 -8.74 -12.50 1.91
CA ILE A 42 -9.92 -13.37 1.74
C ILE A 42 -9.48 -14.83 1.54
N CYS A 43 -8.38 -15.06 0.82
CA CYS A 43 -7.81 -16.40 0.63
C CYS A 43 -6.97 -16.91 1.81
N GLY A 44 -6.89 -16.17 2.93
CA GLY A 44 -6.05 -16.56 4.07
C GLY A 44 -4.55 -16.53 3.78
N VAL A 45 -4.13 -15.85 2.72
CA VAL A 45 -2.72 -15.71 2.34
C VAL A 45 -2.10 -14.55 3.11
N PRO A 46 -1.04 -14.77 3.91
CA PRO A 46 -0.40 -13.71 4.65
C PRO A 46 0.09 -12.55 3.76
N VAL A 47 -0.06 -11.33 4.27
CA VAL A 47 0.40 -10.11 3.64
C VAL A 47 1.34 -9.37 4.59
N GLY A 48 2.64 -9.47 4.32
CA GLY A 48 3.68 -8.74 5.03
C GLY A 48 4.20 -7.54 4.25
N ALA A 49 5.12 -6.80 4.89
CA ALA A 49 5.75 -5.65 4.26
C ALA A 49 6.52 -6.02 2.97
N GLY A 50 7.06 -7.24 2.89
CA GLY A 50 7.73 -7.75 1.68
C GLY A 50 6.77 -7.95 0.51
N ASP A 51 5.59 -8.49 0.76
CA ASP A 51 4.54 -8.70 -0.24
C ASP A 51 4.05 -7.35 -0.79
N ILE A 52 3.77 -6.40 0.11
CA ILE A 52 3.36 -5.04 -0.27
C ILE A 52 4.44 -4.38 -1.13
N ARG A 53 5.72 -4.52 -0.78
CA ARG A 53 6.82 -3.98 -1.61
C ARG A 53 6.82 -4.58 -3.01
N ARG A 54 6.66 -5.90 -3.13
CA ARG A 54 6.64 -6.64 -4.41
C ARG A 54 5.48 -6.27 -5.33
N MET A 55 4.35 -5.80 -4.78
CA MET A 55 3.24 -5.21 -5.56
C MET A 55 3.62 -3.87 -6.21
N GLY A 56 4.83 -3.35 -5.96
CA GLY A 56 5.36 -2.18 -6.64
C GLY A 56 6.12 -2.59 -7.88
N VAL A 57 5.47 -2.56 -9.04
CA VAL A 57 6.17 -2.54 -10.32
C VAL A 57 7.01 -1.26 -10.32
N GLY A 58 8.32 -1.36 -10.58
CA GLY A 58 9.36 -0.36 -10.28
C GLY A 58 9.29 0.98 -11.01
N GLY A 59 8.09 1.50 -11.30
CA GLY A 59 7.89 2.85 -11.81
C GLY A 59 8.22 3.88 -10.73
N LEU A 60 9.23 4.69 -11.00
CA LEU A 60 9.37 5.97 -10.33
C LEU A 60 8.06 6.75 -10.56
N LEU A 61 7.50 7.30 -9.48
CA LEU A 61 6.38 8.22 -9.60
C LEU A 61 6.82 9.37 -10.52
N LYS A 62 5.93 9.77 -11.43
CA LYS A 62 6.17 10.93 -12.29
C LYS A 62 6.55 12.12 -11.40
N GLU A 63 7.61 12.83 -11.76
CA GLU A 63 7.98 14.02 -11.02
C GLU A 63 6.83 15.02 -11.05
N ILE A 64 6.43 15.47 -9.86
CA ILE A 64 5.52 16.59 -9.68
C ILE A 64 6.34 17.76 -9.14
N PRO A 65 6.04 19.02 -9.53
CA PRO A 65 6.84 20.18 -9.14
C PRO A 65 7.02 20.36 -7.63
N THR A 66 6.10 19.83 -6.83
CA THR A 66 6.05 19.96 -5.37
C THR A 66 6.72 18.82 -4.61
N ARG A 67 7.35 17.86 -5.29
CA ARG A 67 7.88 16.67 -4.63
C ARG A 67 9.00 17.03 -3.62
N PRO A 68 8.82 16.76 -2.31
CA PRO A 68 9.85 17.00 -1.32
C PRO A 68 11.04 16.06 -1.58
N ARG A 69 12.27 16.55 -1.38
CA ARG A 69 13.47 15.71 -1.48
C ARG A 69 13.43 14.61 -0.40
N PRO A 70 13.91 13.39 -0.69
CA PRO A 70 14.09 12.36 0.34
C PRO A 70 14.88 12.93 1.52
N ARG A 71 14.47 12.62 2.76
CA ARG A 71 15.20 13.07 3.96
C ARG A 71 16.59 12.42 3.91
N ASP A 72 17.63 13.23 3.88
CA ASP A 72 19.00 12.73 3.99
C ASP A 72 19.13 11.92 5.27
N ARG A 73 19.64 10.70 5.14
CA ARG A 73 19.96 9.86 6.29
C ARG A 73 21.13 10.55 6.99
N LYS A 74 20.91 11.10 8.20
CA LYS A 74 22.02 11.50 9.06
C LYS A 74 22.92 10.27 9.23
N GLY A 75 24.14 10.38 8.73
CA GLY A 75 25.19 9.39 8.93
C GLY A 75 25.58 9.27 10.39
#